data_AF-A0A2V9WFX5-F1
#
_entry.id   AF-A0A2V9WFX5-F1
#
_cell.length_a   1.000
_cell.length_b   1.000
_cell.length_c   1.000
_cell.angle_alpha   90.00
_cell.angle_beta   90.00
_cell.angle_gamma   90.00
#
_symmetry.space_group_name_H-M   'P 1'
#
loop_
_entity.id
_entity.type
_entity.pdbx_description
1 polymer ?
#
loop_
_entity_poly.entity_id
_entity_poly.type
_entity_poly.pdbx_seq_one_letter_code
_entity_poly.pdbx_strand_id
1 'polypeptide(L)'
;MIKIKGAVNLLVAVAFFGACRIVPTQTVPPNINDQFAKVAQELRSFPPGFVFGSDYMESPNNVPGAAEYEALIQSNQAVSALLALLKDRDPKIRTLAAAALVSKGEPGLQLYLGPLLDDQSQTFDQMYRPPVDNPMEIKFLPQTVATAVLRLVEYPNKAAFDQYWAAHANREYCADWFLWQFRHKQFVTLALQDIQSVPSPDREVITLWIGVGGWPLHYDGFPEADVMAAAKRLGRDRILAVLRGKPPGSDPDIKPINMGWQPGDQYYVMSRFLLSHAKDLLYPSDADLLMSLESEERKRNDWHELRYEQSWLIAAASLQPDRADQTLDEAERNYLGKADIPLARWAIEGPSSLPKVLHWFYGPNDSEERLATEIVVTQPNDQFKPLVEAILARPQHLTICNEAMYRFAEFAQKNKTNFNRQFVDWIYAQPPDPYRGSDYHSRTGVIKMSGVARELVRDPRFSRADVKMLHVVKECWADSASKLSPAQSARLDTLMAGIDWNLPLNTPESKLQEMRDLLRKSVGE
;
A
#
# COMPACT_ATOMS: atom_id res chain seq x y z
N MET A 1 -9.07 42.89 55.45
CA MET A 1 -10.25 43.52 56.07
C MET A 1 -11.50 42.84 55.50
N ILE A 2 -12.42 42.49 56.38
CA ILE A 2 -13.58 41.59 56.19
C ILE A 2 -14.86 42.37 55.77
N LYS A 3 -15.83 41.65 55.17
CA LYS A 3 -17.29 41.93 54.88
C LYS A 3 -17.61 42.55 53.51
N ILE A 4 -18.25 41.85 52.54
CA ILE A 4 -19.54 41.11 52.42
C ILE A 4 -20.79 42.03 52.30
N LYS A 5 -21.57 41.76 51.24
CA LYS A 5 -23.04 41.91 50.97
C LYS A 5 -23.34 42.91 49.82
N GLY A 6 -24.19 42.63 48.84
CA GLY A 6 -25.19 41.56 48.70
C GLY A 6 -25.80 41.51 47.29
N ALA A 7 -26.63 40.50 47.09
CA ALA A 7 -27.21 40.00 45.84
C ALA A 7 -28.41 40.81 45.30
N VAL A 8 -28.68 40.67 43.99
CA VAL A 8 -30.04 40.63 43.42
C VAL A 8 -30.07 39.59 42.28
N ASN A 9 -31.09 38.73 42.34
CA ASN A 9 -31.41 37.63 41.43
C ASN A 9 -31.94 38.11 40.07
N LEU A 10 -31.70 37.33 39.00
CA LEU A 10 -32.72 37.09 37.98
C LEU A 10 -32.53 35.70 37.34
N LEU A 11 -33.53 34.84 37.56
CA LEU A 11 -33.73 33.53 36.94
C LEU A 11 -34.28 33.71 35.51
N VAL A 12 -33.76 32.94 34.56
CA VAL A 12 -34.54 32.47 33.40
C VAL A 12 -34.34 30.96 33.31
N ALA A 13 -35.44 30.23 33.52
CA ALA A 13 -35.53 28.79 33.36
C ALA A 13 -35.89 28.45 31.90
N VAL A 14 -35.16 27.51 31.29
CA VAL A 14 -35.61 26.79 30.10
C VAL A 14 -35.67 25.31 30.46
N ALA A 15 -36.88 24.77 30.40
CA ALA A 15 -37.18 23.37 30.67
C ALA A 15 -36.79 22.49 29.48
N PHE A 16 -36.06 21.41 29.75
CA PHE A 16 -35.98 20.24 28.88
C PHE A 16 -36.49 19.02 29.67
N PHE A 17 -37.72 18.60 29.36
CA PHE A 17 -38.24 17.28 29.70
C PHE A 17 -37.95 16.36 28.52
N GLY A 18 -37.31 15.21 28.75
CA GLY A 18 -37.10 14.23 27.68
C GLY A 18 -36.33 12.97 28.11
N ALA A 19 -37.08 11.98 28.60
CA ALA A 19 -36.77 10.55 28.70
C ALA A 19 -35.64 10.10 29.66
N CYS A 20 -36.05 9.65 30.85
CA CYS A 20 -35.33 8.64 31.62
C CYS A 20 -35.15 7.38 30.77
N ARG A 21 -33.95 7.16 30.22
CA ARG A 21 -33.50 5.82 29.85
C ARG A 21 -33.25 5.04 31.13
N ILE A 22 -33.97 3.93 31.29
CA ILE A 22 -33.63 2.87 32.21
C ILE A 22 -32.20 2.46 31.87
N VAL A 23 -31.24 2.80 32.74
CA VAL A 23 -29.89 2.25 32.70
C VAL A 23 -30.06 0.77 33.02
N PRO A 24 -29.66 -0.17 32.14
CA PRO A 24 -29.63 -1.57 32.49
C PRO A 24 -28.73 -1.71 33.72
N THR A 25 -29.26 -2.31 34.78
CA THR A 25 -28.49 -2.74 35.95
C THR A 25 -27.21 -3.42 35.47
N GLN A 26 -26.07 -2.78 35.71
CA GLN A 26 -24.75 -3.37 35.56
C GLN A 26 -24.76 -4.64 36.40
N THR A 27 -24.85 -5.80 35.74
CA THR A 27 -24.43 -7.06 36.32
C THR A 27 -23.01 -6.85 36.80
N VAL A 28 -22.76 -7.11 38.08
CA VAL A 28 -21.42 -7.09 38.69
C VAL A 28 -20.49 -7.78 37.70
N PRO A 29 -19.44 -7.09 37.17
CA PRO A 29 -18.58 -7.70 36.19
C PRO A 29 -18.05 -9.01 36.79
N PRO A 30 -17.94 -10.10 36.00
CA PRO A 30 -17.14 -11.24 36.40
C PRO A 30 -15.80 -10.71 36.90
N ASN A 31 -15.31 -11.22 38.03
CA ASN A 31 -14.00 -10.85 38.57
C ASN A 31 -13.01 -10.76 37.42
N ILE A 32 -12.39 -9.60 37.19
CA ILE A 32 -11.52 -9.36 36.03
C ILE A 32 -10.47 -10.48 35.89
N ASN A 33 -9.99 -11.01 37.02
CA ASN A 33 -9.08 -12.14 37.08
C ASN A 33 -9.66 -13.39 36.41
N ASP A 34 -10.95 -13.70 36.61
CA ASP A 34 -11.61 -14.87 36.02
C ASP A 34 -11.74 -14.71 34.49
N GLN A 35 -11.98 -13.49 34.00
CA GLN A 35 -12.04 -13.22 32.57
C GLN A 35 -10.68 -13.46 31.91
N PHE A 36 -9.61 -12.90 32.49
CA PHE A 36 -8.24 -13.07 32.00
C PHE A 36 -7.79 -14.54 32.11
N ALA A 37 -8.11 -15.21 33.22
CA ALA A 37 -7.81 -16.63 33.43
C ALA A 37 -8.51 -17.52 32.40
N LYS A 38 -9.76 -17.23 32.06
CA LYS A 38 -10.50 -17.94 31.00
C LYS A 38 -9.77 -17.81 29.65
N VAL A 39 -9.45 -16.59 29.23
CA VAL A 39 -8.74 -16.37 27.96
C VAL A 39 -7.35 -17.01 27.98
N ALA A 40 -6.64 -16.98 29.12
CA ALA A 40 -5.34 -17.63 29.26
C ALA A 40 -5.39 -19.16 29.07
N GLN A 41 -6.52 -19.79 29.40
CA GLN A 41 -6.75 -21.21 29.18
C GLN A 41 -7.12 -21.53 27.72
N GLU A 42 -7.90 -20.66 27.07
CA GLU A 42 -8.46 -20.89 25.73
C GLU A 42 -7.52 -20.47 24.60
N LEU A 43 -6.73 -19.41 24.79
CA LEU A 43 -5.85 -18.87 23.76
C LEU A 43 -4.64 -19.77 23.51
N ARG A 44 -4.46 -20.22 22.26
CA ARG A 44 -3.38 -21.13 21.88
C ARG A 44 -2.01 -20.44 21.74
N SER A 45 -1.99 -19.27 21.11
CA SER A 45 -0.76 -18.57 20.72
C SER A 45 -0.92 -17.06 20.77
N PHE A 46 0.20 -16.34 20.92
CA PHE A 46 0.20 -14.89 21.00
C PHE A 46 1.31 -14.24 20.12
N PRO A 47 1.03 -13.12 19.44
CA PRO A 47 -0.29 -12.55 19.20
C PRO A 47 -1.17 -13.53 18.37
N PRO A 48 -2.49 -13.57 18.58
CA PRO A 48 -3.36 -14.38 17.73
C PRO A 48 -3.34 -13.84 16.30
N GLY A 49 -3.40 -14.74 15.31
CA GLY A 49 -3.43 -14.38 13.89
C GLY A 49 -2.11 -13.90 13.29
N PHE A 50 -1.03 -13.79 14.07
CA PHE A 50 0.26 -13.32 13.56
C PHE A 50 1.21 -14.49 13.26
N VAL A 51 1.51 -14.71 11.99
CA VAL A 51 2.43 -15.76 11.53
C VAL A 51 3.76 -15.12 11.15
N PHE A 52 4.83 -15.43 11.89
CA PHE A 52 6.17 -14.94 11.57
C PHE A 52 6.83 -15.85 10.51
N GLY A 53 7.41 -15.26 9.45
CA GLY A 53 8.27 -15.98 8.49
C GLY A 53 7.84 -16.01 7.01
N SER A 54 6.87 -15.19 6.57
CA SER A 54 6.54 -15.03 5.14
C SER A 54 6.20 -13.58 4.77
N ASP A 55 6.50 -13.16 3.53
CA ASP A 55 6.14 -11.84 2.96
C ASP A 55 4.63 -11.57 2.87
N TYR A 56 3.80 -12.57 3.20
CA TYR A 56 2.34 -12.47 3.21
C TYR A 56 1.81 -12.70 4.63
N MET A 57 1.25 -11.63 5.21
CA MET A 57 0.52 -11.66 6.48
C MET A 57 -0.89 -12.21 6.26
N GLU A 58 -1.02 -13.51 6.03
CA GLU A 58 -2.34 -14.15 6.15
C GLU A 58 -2.60 -14.47 7.61
N SER A 59 -3.62 -13.84 8.19
CA SER A 59 -4.12 -14.21 9.51
C SER A 59 -4.87 -15.54 9.40
N PRO A 60 -4.42 -16.62 10.05
CA PRO A 60 -5.20 -17.85 10.11
C PRO A 60 -6.52 -17.54 10.82
N ASN A 61 -7.63 -17.59 10.09
CA ASN A 61 -8.97 -17.19 10.57
C ASN A 61 -9.53 -18.02 11.74
N ASN A 62 -8.79 -18.97 12.32
CA ASN A 62 -9.28 -19.93 13.32
C ASN A 62 -8.21 -20.28 14.39
N VAL A 63 -7.53 -19.30 14.98
CA VAL A 63 -6.69 -19.57 16.17
C VAL A 63 -7.61 -19.78 17.39
N PRO A 64 -7.53 -20.92 18.10
CA PRO A 64 -8.34 -21.14 19.30
C PRO A 64 -8.15 -20.02 20.33
N GLY A 65 -9.26 -19.50 20.87
CA GLY A 65 -9.28 -18.40 21.84
C GLY A 65 -9.09 -16.99 21.27
N ALA A 66 -8.97 -16.84 19.94
CA ALA A 66 -8.76 -15.52 19.32
C ALA A 66 -9.96 -14.58 19.47
N ALA A 67 -11.18 -15.10 19.36
CA ALA A 67 -12.40 -14.30 19.53
C ALA A 67 -12.56 -13.82 20.98
N GLU A 68 -12.25 -14.67 21.96
CA GLU A 68 -12.27 -14.32 23.37
C GLU A 68 -11.16 -13.33 23.73
N TYR A 69 -9.97 -13.47 23.12
CA TYR A 69 -8.92 -12.46 23.20
C TYR A 69 -9.37 -11.11 22.62
N GLU A 70 -9.99 -11.09 21.45
CA GLU A 70 -10.47 -9.86 20.82
C GLU A 70 -11.52 -9.15 21.69
N ALA A 71 -12.48 -9.91 22.22
CA ALA A 71 -13.46 -9.40 23.17
C ALA A 71 -12.80 -8.86 24.46
N LEU A 72 -11.74 -9.51 24.94
CA LEU A 72 -10.98 -9.07 26.11
C LEU A 72 -10.30 -7.72 25.86
N ILE A 73 -9.57 -7.55 24.76
CA ILE A 73 -8.83 -6.30 24.50
C ILE A 73 -9.74 -5.13 24.12
N GLN A 74 -10.95 -5.40 23.60
CA GLN A 74 -11.98 -4.39 23.35
C GLN A 74 -12.78 -4.02 24.60
N SER A 75 -12.65 -4.79 25.69
CA SER A 75 -13.38 -4.51 26.92
C SER A 75 -12.83 -3.26 27.63
N ASN A 76 -13.73 -2.42 28.16
CA ASN A 76 -13.35 -1.19 28.84
C ASN A 76 -12.89 -1.44 30.29
N GLN A 77 -11.83 -2.25 30.47
CA GLN A 77 -11.25 -2.51 31.78
C GLN A 77 -10.63 -1.25 32.37
N ALA A 78 -10.72 -1.09 33.69
CA ALA A 78 -10.07 0.01 34.39
C ALA A 78 -8.54 -0.13 34.29
N VAL A 79 -7.84 0.95 33.96
CA VAL A 79 -6.37 0.98 33.86
C VAL A 79 -5.72 0.46 35.15
N SER A 80 -6.21 0.88 36.33
CA SER A 80 -5.69 0.42 37.62
C SER A 80 -5.78 -1.10 37.81
N ALA A 81 -6.82 -1.75 37.27
CA ALA A 81 -6.96 -3.19 37.33
C ALA A 81 -5.98 -3.88 36.37
N LEU A 82 -5.79 -3.35 35.16
CA LEU A 82 -4.78 -3.85 34.21
C LEU A 82 -3.37 -3.75 34.79
N LEU A 83 -3.03 -2.62 35.42
CA LEU A 83 -1.74 -2.43 36.08
C LEU A 83 -1.49 -3.41 37.24
N ALA A 84 -2.54 -3.86 37.93
CA ALA A 84 -2.42 -4.92 38.92
C ALA A 84 -2.15 -6.28 38.27
N LEU A 85 -2.83 -6.58 37.16
CA LEU A 85 -2.67 -7.84 36.40
C LEU A 85 -1.30 -7.98 35.72
N LEU A 86 -0.60 -6.88 35.41
CA LEU A 86 0.81 -6.93 34.97
C LEU A 86 1.73 -7.60 36.01
N LYS A 87 1.29 -7.74 37.26
CA LYS A 87 2.03 -8.37 38.37
C LYS A 87 1.47 -9.74 38.76
N ASP A 88 0.54 -10.28 37.98
CA ASP A 88 -0.06 -11.58 38.26
C ASP A 88 1.00 -12.70 38.27
N ARG A 89 0.72 -13.79 39.00
CA ARG A 89 1.63 -14.95 39.07
C ARG A 89 1.67 -15.72 37.75
N ASP A 90 0.56 -15.76 37.01
CA ASP A 90 0.48 -16.43 35.71
C ASP A 90 1.09 -15.57 34.58
N PRO A 91 2.16 -16.02 33.89
CA PRO A 91 2.76 -15.28 32.78
C PRO A 91 1.81 -15.02 31.61
N LYS A 92 0.81 -15.89 31.40
CA LYS A 92 -0.20 -15.68 30.37
C LYS A 92 -1.11 -14.51 30.71
N ILE A 93 -1.53 -14.39 31.98
CA ILE A 93 -2.32 -13.25 32.46
C ILE A 93 -1.54 -11.94 32.30
N ARG A 94 -0.24 -11.92 32.65
CA ARG A 94 0.62 -10.73 32.44
C ARG A 94 0.69 -10.33 30.96
N THR A 95 0.81 -11.31 30.06
CA THR A 95 0.84 -11.08 28.61
C THR A 95 -0.47 -10.50 28.09
N LEU A 96 -1.61 -11.05 28.53
CA LEU A 96 -2.93 -10.53 28.18
C LEU A 96 -3.16 -9.13 28.76
N ALA A 97 -2.70 -8.86 29.98
CA ALA A 97 -2.81 -7.55 30.61
C ALA A 97 -2.00 -6.49 29.85
N ALA A 98 -0.82 -6.85 29.35
CA ALA A 98 -0.04 -5.98 28.47
C ALA A 98 -0.81 -5.68 27.17
N ALA A 99 -1.41 -6.68 26.53
CA ALA A 99 -2.23 -6.50 25.33
C ALA A 99 -3.44 -5.59 25.56
N ALA A 100 -4.16 -5.79 26.67
CA ALA A 100 -5.30 -4.96 27.05
C ALA A 100 -4.90 -3.53 27.48
N LEU A 101 -3.66 -3.32 27.92
CA LEU A 101 -3.13 -2.00 28.22
C LEU A 101 -2.73 -1.26 26.93
N VAL A 102 -2.07 -1.98 26.01
CA VAL A 102 -1.76 -1.51 24.64
C VAL A 102 -3.02 -1.10 23.90
N SER A 103 -4.10 -1.88 24.01
CA SER A 103 -5.38 -1.60 23.35
C SER A 103 -6.09 -0.34 23.84
N LYS A 104 -5.65 0.27 24.97
CA LYS A 104 -6.16 1.57 25.42
C LYS A 104 -5.73 2.72 24.52
N GLY A 105 -4.68 2.54 23.71
CA GLY A 105 -4.26 3.57 22.77
C GLY A 105 -3.58 4.77 23.43
N GLU A 106 -3.27 4.74 24.72
CA GLU A 106 -2.62 5.85 25.42
C GLU A 106 -1.09 5.65 25.45
N PRO A 107 -0.29 6.57 24.88
CA PRO A 107 1.17 6.45 24.85
C PRO A 107 1.79 6.34 26.26
N GLY A 108 1.32 7.15 27.21
CA GLY A 108 1.84 7.14 28.58
C GLY A 108 1.68 5.79 29.30
N LEU A 109 0.70 4.98 28.90
CA LEU A 109 0.50 3.65 29.50
C LEU A 109 1.56 2.63 29.07
N GLN A 110 2.24 2.86 27.96
CA GLN A 110 3.25 1.93 27.47
C GLN A 110 4.47 1.85 28.40
N LEU A 111 4.75 2.90 29.17
CA LEU A 111 5.82 2.92 30.17
C LEU A 111 5.68 1.81 31.22
N TYR A 112 4.45 1.37 31.53
CA TYR A 112 4.21 0.29 32.47
C TYR A 112 4.59 -1.09 31.93
N LEU A 113 4.89 -1.21 30.63
CA LEU A 113 5.37 -2.45 30.02
C LEU A 113 6.87 -2.69 30.24
N GLY A 114 7.64 -1.63 30.55
CA GLY A 114 9.10 -1.71 30.72
C GLY A 114 9.57 -2.87 31.61
N PRO A 115 8.97 -3.08 32.80
CA PRO A 115 9.32 -4.22 33.66
C PRO A 115 9.06 -5.60 33.06
N LEU A 116 8.08 -5.75 32.17
CA LEU A 116 7.79 -7.02 31.50
C LEU A 116 8.83 -7.38 30.44
N LEU A 117 9.61 -6.41 29.97
CA LEU A 117 10.65 -6.64 28.95
C LEU A 117 11.86 -7.42 29.49
N ASP A 118 11.93 -7.61 30.81
CA ASP A 118 12.92 -8.46 31.48
C ASP A 118 12.33 -9.82 31.93
N ASP A 119 11.02 -10.03 31.78
CA ASP A 119 10.32 -11.23 32.25
C ASP A 119 10.55 -12.45 31.32
N GLN A 120 11.41 -13.37 31.79
CA GLN A 120 11.78 -14.59 31.08
C GLN A 120 10.81 -15.76 31.30
N SER A 121 9.68 -15.54 31.99
CA SER A 121 8.69 -16.60 32.20
C SER A 121 8.06 -17.00 30.86
N GLN A 122 7.94 -18.31 30.63
CA GLN A 122 7.30 -18.82 29.41
C GLN A 122 5.80 -18.48 29.42
N THR A 123 5.30 -17.98 28.30
CA THR A 123 3.89 -17.61 28.09
C THR A 123 3.29 -18.44 26.94
N PHE A 124 2.28 -17.93 26.24
CA PHE A 124 1.74 -18.52 25.01
C PHE A 124 2.83 -18.76 23.97
N ASP A 125 2.67 -19.82 23.16
CA ASP A 125 3.54 -20.07 22.01
C ASP A 125 3.36 -18.95 20.95
N GLN A 126 4.37 -18.75 20.12
CA GLN A 126 4.27 -17.95 18.89
C GLN A 126 3.95 -18.86 17.70
N MET A 127 3.18 -18.35 16.73
CA MET A 127 3.02 -19.02 15.44
C MET A 127 4.17 -18.65 14.49
N TYR A 128 4.77 -19.67 13.89
CA TYR A 128 5.91 -19.53 12.99
C TYR A 128 5.67 -20.37 11.73
N ARG A 129 5.89 -19.78 10.55
CA ARG A 129 5.87 -20.46 9.26
C ARG A 129 7.30 -20.48 8.71
N PRO A 130 7.94 -21.66 8.60
CA PRO A 130 9.29 -21.74 8.07
C PRO A 130 9.31 -21.36 6.58
N PRO A 131 10.39 -20.74 6.08
CA PRO A 131 10.50 -20.25 4.71
C PRO A 131 10.72 -21.34 3.63
N VAL A 132 10.43 -22.63 3.88
CA VAL A 132 10.83 -23.74 2.98
C VAL A 132 9.69 -24.69 2.61
N ASP A 133 9.74 -25.21 1.37
CA ASP A 133 9.05 -26.29 0.60
C ASP A 133 7.57 -26.63 0.85
N ASN A 134 6.98 -26.31 2.00
CA ASN A 134 5.55 -26.45 2.25
C ASN A 134 5.01 -25.18 2.94
N PRO A 135 4.53 -24.18 2.17
CA PRO A 135 4.09 -22.88 2.68
C PRO A 135 2.87 -22.95 3.62
N MET A 136 2.33 -24.14 3.89
CA MET A 136 1.09 -24.34 4.65
C MET A 136 1.31 -24.82 6.10
N GLU A 137 2.51 -25.26 6.51
CA GLU A 137 2.71 -25.76 7.88
C GLU A 137 2.93 -24.61 8.88
N ILE A 138 2.00 -24.44 9.83
CA ILE A 138 2.14 -23.53 10.97
C ILE A 138 2.74 -24.28 12.15
N LYS A 139 3.88 -23.81 12.67
CA LYS A 139 4.55 -24.32 13.87
C LYS A 139 4.29 -23.41 15.06
N PHE A 140 4.28 -24.00 16.25
CA PHE A 140 4.15 -23.29 17.53
C PHE A 140 5.47 -23.39 18.27
N LEU A 141 6.13 -22.25 18.49
CA LEU A 141 7.41 -22.19 19.21
C LEU A 141 7.21 -21.51 20.57
N PRO A 142 7.85 -21.99 21.65
CA PRO A 142 7.83 -21.29 22.93
C PRO A 142 8.37 -19.85 22.82
N GLN A 143 7.86 -18.96 23.66
CA GLN A 143 8.39 -17.61 23.88
C GLN A 143 8.15 -17.15 25.32
N THR A 144 8.85 -16.09 25.73
CA THR A 144 8.72 -15.47 27.06
C THR A 144 7.75 -14.30 27.04
N VAL A 145 7.32 -13.84 28.23
CA VAL A 145 6.55 -12.59 28.38
C VAL A 145 7.29 -11.41 27.74
N ALA A 146 8.60 -11.28 27.98
CA ALA A 146 9.42 -10.23 27.37
C ALA A 146 9.34 -10.23 25.84
N THR A 147 9.52 -11.40 25.21
CA THR A 147 9.43 -11.53 23.74
C THR A 147 8.03 -11.24 23.22
N ALA A 148 6.99 -11.72 23.90
CA ALA A 148 5.61 -11.47 23.53
C ALA A 148 5.24 -9.98 23.59
N VAL A 149 5.68 -9.27 24.64
CA VAL A 149 5.45 -7.84 24.79
C VAL A 149 6.23 -7.04 23.75
N LEU A 150 7.52 -7.35 23.52
CA LEU A 150 8.31 -6.67 22.48
C LEU A 150 7.66 -6.74 21.09
N ARG A 151 7.06 -7.88 20.75
CA ARG A 151 6.34 -8.07 19.48
C ARG A 151 5.03 -7.31 19.44
N LEU A 152 4.28 -7.31 20.54
CA LEU A 152 3.04 -6.57 20.67
C LEU A 152 3.25 -5.07 20.40
N VAL A 153 4.35 -4.51 20.89
CA VAL A 153 4.72 -3.09 20.67
C VAL A 153 5.67 -2.88 19.49
N GLU A 154 5.95 -3.92 18.69
CA GLU A 154 6.80 -3.88 17.49
C GLU A 154 8.25 -3.38 17.69
N TYR A 155 8.85 -3.60 18.87
CA TYR A 155 10.25 -3.27 19.13
C TYR A 155 11.17 -4.50 19.03
N PRO A 156 12.37 -4.37 18.45
CA PRO A 156 13.28 -5.50 18.28
C PRO A 156 13.90 -5.98 19.60
N ASN A 157 14.02 -5.08 20.59
CA ASN A 157 14.58 -5.38 21.91
C ASN A 157 14.23 -4.27 22.92
N LYS A 158 14.53 -4.53 24.20
CA LYS A 158 14.29 -3.60 25.31
C LYS A 158 15.03 -2.27 25.14
N ALA A 159 16.28 -2.29 24.65
CA ALA A 159 17.05 -1.06 24.49
C ALA A 159 16.41 -0.10 23.48
N ALA A 160 15.90 -0.63 22.36
CA ALA A 160 15.15 0.16 21.39
C ALA A 160 13.85 0.73 21.98
N PHE A 161 13.11 -0.08 22.76
CA PHE A 161 11.92 0.37 23.48
C PHE A 161 12.24 1.49 24.48
N ASP A 162 13.24 1.28 25.33
CA ASP A 162 13.65 2.26 26.35
C ASP A 162 14.12 3.57 25.68
N GLN A 163 14.91 3.47 24.61
CA GLN A 163 15.39 4.62 23.85
C GLN A 163 14.23 5.43 23.25
N TYR A 164 13.26 4.74 22.65
CA TYR A 164 12.07 5.40 22.12
C TYR A 164 11.31 6.09 23.26
N TRP A 165 10.96 5.36 24.31
CA TRP A 165 10.14 5.94 25.39
C TRP A 165 10.84 7.02 26.21
N ALA A 166 12.17 7.05 26.26
CA ALA A 166 12.91 8.17 26.84
C ALA A 166 12.58 9.52 26.17
N ALA A 167 12.25 9.52 24.87
CA ALA A 167 11.84 10.71 24.12
C ALA A 167 10.32 10.97 24.15
N HIS A 168 9.51 9.96 24.48
CA HIS A 168 8.04 9.98 24.32
C HIS A 168 7.24 9.90 25.61
N ALA A 169 7.87 9.57 26.75
CA ALA A 169 7.22 9.25 28.02
C ALA A 169 6.19 10.30 28.52
N ASN A 170 6.42 11.58 28.23
CA ASN A 170 5.58 12.68 28.72
C ASN A 170 4.64 13.25 27.65
N ARG A 171 4.46 12.54 26.53
CA ARG A 171 3.63 13.00 25.42
C ARG A 171 2.22 12.45 25.54
N GLU A 172 1.25 13.28 25.18
CA GLU A 172 -0.16 12.87 25.08
C GLU A 172 -0.42 12.05 23.80
N TYR A 173 0.37 12.28 22.75
CA TYR A 173 0.29 11.62 21.45
C TYR A 173 1.67 11.49 20.79
N CYS A 174 1.82 10.49 19.93
CA CYS A 174 3.01 10.21 19.13
C CYS A 174 2.58 9.66 17.75
N ALA A 175 3.20 10.08 16.66
CA ALA A 175 2.84 9.66 15.32
C ALA A 175 3.09 8.16 15.09
N ASP A 176 4.20 7.61 15.60
CA ASP A 176 4.52 6.18 15.50
C ASP A 176 3.47 5.32 16.24
N TRP A 177 2.86 5.86 17.29
CA TRP A 177 1.80 5.18 18.01
C TRP A 177 0.50 5.10 17.22
N PHE A 178 0.10 6.21 16.59
CA PHE A 178 -1.01 6.16 15.65
C PHE A 178 -0.71 5.20 14.50
N LEU A 179 0.51 5.22 13.96
CA LEU A 179 0.92 4.29 12.92
C LEU A 179 0.78 2.82 13.34
N TRP A 180 1.18 2.50 14.57
CA TRP A 180 0.96 1.18 15.16
C TRP A 180 -0.54 0.84 15.19
N GLN A 181 -1.42 1.75 15.61
CA GLN A 181 -2.87 1.54 15.59
C GLN A 181 -3.41 1.31 14.17
N PHE A 182 -2.87 1.98 13.16
CA PHE A 182 -3.28 1.77 11.76
C PHE A 182 -2.86 0.40 11.19
N ARG A 183 -1.79 -0.21 11.71
CA ARG A 183 -1.39 -1.60 11.37
C ARG A 183 -2.33 -2.65 11.99
N HIS A 184 -3.10 -2.25 12.99
CA HIS A 184 -3.99 -3.10 13.75
C HIS A 184 -5.44 -2.68 13.49
N LYS A 185 -6.06 -3.24 12.44
CA LYS A 185 -7.36 -2.79 11.88
C LYS A 185 -8.44 -2.44 12.91
N GLN A 186 -8.51 -3.17 14.02
CA GLN A 186 -9.46 -2.93 15.11
C GLN A 186 -9.29 -1.56 15.82
N PHE A 187 -8.12 -0.92 15.72
CA PHE A 187 -7.83 0.38 16.34
C PHE A 187 -7.92 1.55 15.36
N VAL A 188 -8.12 1.32 14.06
CA VAL A 188 -8.14 2.39 13.04
C VAL A 188 -9.19 3.45 13.37
N THR A 189 -10.40 3.06 13.77
CA THR A 189 -11.47 4.01 14.13
C THR A 189 -11.10 4.87 15.34
N LEU A 190 -10.45 4.28 16.35
CA LEU A 190 -9.98 5.01 17.54
C LEU A 190 -8.86 5.99 17.16
N ALA A 191 -7.86 5.52 16.39
CA ALA A 191 -6.76 6.34 15.92
C ALA A 191 -7.24 7.55 15.13
N LEU A 192 -8.21 7.36 14.22
CA LEU A 192 -8.81 8.44 13.44
C LEU A 192 -9.47 9.49 14.35
N GLN A 193 -10.20 9.06 15.38
CA GLN A 193 -10.84 9.95 16.34
C GLN A 193 -9.80 10.72 17.16
N ASP A 194 -8.78 10.03 17.67
CA ASP A 194 -7.74 10.61 18.52
C ASP A 194 -6.88 11.61 17.75
N ILE A 195 -6.54 11.32 16.48
CA ILE A 195 -5.84 12.28 15.61
C ILE A 195 -6.62 13.60 15.47
N GLN A 196 -7.95 13.58 15.40
CA GLN A 196 -8.73 14.83 15.31
C GLN A 196 -8.58 15.72 16.55
N SER A 197 -8.32 15.11 17.72
CA SER A 197 -8.10 15.83 18.98
C SER A 197 -6.69 16.45 19.09
N VAL A 198 -5.75 16.02 18.25
CA VAL A 198 -4.38 16.55 18.27
C VAL A 198 -4.38 18.05 17.91
N PRO A 199 -3.60 18.90 18.60
CA PRO A 199 -3.45 20.30 18.24
C PRO A 199 -2.77 20.51 16.88
N SER A 200 -3.12 21.61 16.20
CA SER A 200 -2.37 22.06 15.01
C SER A 200 -0.99 22.63 15.44
N PRO A 201 0.10 22.41 14.68
CA PRO A 201 0.16 21.74 13.37
C PRO A 201 0.29 20.22 13.41
N ASP A 202 0.55 19.62 14.57
CA ASP A 202 0.87 18.19 14.70
C ASP A 202 -0.24 17.31 14.09
N ARG A 203 -1.51 17.66 14.27
CA ARG A 203 -2.63 16.95 13.64
C ARG A 203 -2.51 16.86 12.12
N GLU A 204 -2.28 17.99 11.45
CA GLU A 204 -2.22 18.02 9.99
C GLU A 204 -1.00 17.25 9.48
N VAL A 205 0.14 17.36 10.16
CA VAL A 205 1.36 16.65 9.78
C VAL A 205 1.22 15.14 10.03
N ILE A 206 0.65 14.71 11.16
CA ILE A 206 0.35 13.29 11.43
C ILE A 206 -0.61 12.73 10.37
N THR A 207 -1.66 13.48 10.04
CA THR A 207 -2.62 13.08 8.99
C THR A 207 -1.91 12.89 7.64
N LEU A 208 -1.00 13.79 7.28
CA LEU A 208 -0.20 13.67 6.05
C LEU A 208 0.75 12.47 6.12
N TRP A 209 1.49 12.33 7.22
CA TRP A 209 2.52 11.32 7.41
C TRP A 209 1.95 9.90 7.37
N ILE A 210 0.81 9.66 8.02
CA ILE A 210 0.11 8.38 8.01
C ILE A 210 -0.72 8.21 6.72
N GLY A 211 -1.46 9.24 6.33
CA GLY A 211 -2.52 9.13 5.34
C GLY A 211 -2.05 8.98 3.89
N VAL A 212 -0.86 9.45 3.57
CA VAL A 212 -0.22 9.16 2.26
C VAL A 212 0.18 7.70 2.13
N GLY A 213 0.31 6.99 3.26
CA GLY A 213 0.81 5.62 3.33
C GLY A 213 2.27 5.52 2.88
N GLY A 214 2.86 4.34 3.02
CA GLY A 214 4.16 4.05 2.43
C GLY A 214 4.26 2.56 2.22
N TRP A 215 4.63 2.13 1.02
CA TRP A 215 4.76 0.69 0.72
C TRP A 215 5.69 0.02 1.75
N PRO A 216 5.29 -1.12 2.34
CA PRO A 216 4.16 -2.00 1.98
C PRO A 216 2.80 -1.65 2.62
N LEU A 217 2.72 -0.55 3.35
CA LEU A 217 1.62 -0.20 4.24
C LEU A 217 0.74 0.90 3.61
N HIS A 218 -0.19 0.48 2.76
CA HIS A 218 -1.35 1.31 2.42
C HIS A 218 -2.42 1.07 3.49
N TYR A 219 -2.75 2.12 4.25
CA TYR A 219 -3.77 2.04 5.27
C TYR A 219 -5.12 2.50 4.73
N ASP A 220 -6.16 1.72 4.96
CA ASP A 220 -7.53 2.00 4.50
C ASP A 220 -8.19 3.24 5.16
N GLY A 221 -7.49 3.97 6.04
CA GLY A 221 -8.15 4.91 6.95
C GLY A 221 -8.16 6.39 6.53
N PHE A 222 -7.36 6.83 5.55
CA PHE A 222 -7.44 8.20 5.03
C PHE A 222 -7.67 8.23 3.52
N PRO A 223 -8.86 8.65 3.06
CA PRO A 223 -9.09 9.02 1.67
C PRO A 223 -8.13 10.15 1.27
N GLU A 224 -7.64 10.13 0.02
CA GLU A 224 -6.75 11.18 -0.52
C GLU A 224 -7.33 12.59 -0.34
N ALA A 225 -8.66 12.74 -0.45
CA ALA A 225 -9.35 14.01 -0.22
C ALA A 225 -9.12 14.58 1.20
N ASP A 226 -9.06 13.72 2.21
CA ASP A 226 -8.84 14.13 3.61
C ASP A 226 -7.38 14.51 3.85
N VAL A 227 -6.45 13.74 3.26
CA VAL A 227 -5.01 14.05 3.25
C VAL A 227 -4.77 15.40 2.57
N MET A 228 -5.44 15.66 1.45
CA MET A 228 -5.34 16.92 0.74
C MET A 228 -5.97 18.09 1.52
N ALA A 229 -7.09 17.86 2.20
CA ALA A 229 -7.67 18.85 3.10
C ALA A 229 -6.72 19.19 4.26
N ALA A 230 -5.99 18.21 4.80
CA ALA A 230 -4.97 18.43 5.82
C ALA A 230 -3.79 19.26 5.29
N ALA A 231 -3.27 18.95 4.10
CA ALA A 231 -2.23 19.75 3.44
C ALA A 231 -2.66 21.21 3.27
N LYS A 232 -3.88 21.45 2.78
CA LYS A 232 -4.42 22.81 2.62
C LYS A 232 -4.54 23.57 3.95
N ARG A 233 -4.99 22.91 5.02
CA ARG A 233 -5.04 23.50 6.38
C ARG A 233 -3.66 23.80 6.96
N LEU A 234 -2.66 22.95 6.64
CA LEU A 234 -1.29 23.15 7.09
C LEU A 234 -0.72 24.46 6.51
N GLY A 235 -1.02 24.73 5.24
CA GLY A 235 -0.68 25.99 4.57
C GLY A 235 0.74 26.05 4.04
N ARG A 236 0.95 26.92 3.04
CA ARG A 236 2.18 27.02 2.24
C ARG A 236 3.47 27.04 3.03
N ASP A 237 3.62 27.95 3.99
CA ASP A 237 4.91 28.14 4.67
C ASP A 237 5.34 26.90 5.48
N ARG A 238 4.35 26.21 6.06
CA ARG A 238 4.54 24.96 6.81
C ARG A 238 4.80 23.77 5.88
N ILE A 239 4.17 23.72 4.71
CA ILE A 239 4.49 22.74 3.65
C ILE A 239 5.93 22.92 3.19
N LEU A 240 6.36 24.16 2.91
CA LEU A 240 7.75 24.44 2.54
C LEU A 240 8.73 24.13 3.69
N ALA A 241 8.30 24.16 4.95
CA ALA A 241 9.11 23.72 6.08
C ALA A 241 9.30 22.18 6.08
N VAL A 242 8.23 21.41 5.82
CA VAL A 242 8.30 19.95 5.60
C VAL A 242 9.26 19.62 4.47
N LEU A 243 9.11 20.26 3.30
CA LEU A 243 9.99 20.03 2.15
C LEU A 243 11.47 20.37 2.42
N ARG A 244 11.75 21.24 3.40
CA ARG A 244 13.12 21.55 3.85
C ARG A 244 13.65 20.60 4.93
N GLY A 245 12.93 19.53 5.25
CA GLY A 245 13.26 18.61 6.33
C GLY A 245 13.09 19.20 7.73
N LYS A 246 12.26 20.23 7.86
CA LYS A 246 11.97 20.94 9.11
C LYS A 246 10.45 20.93 9.35
N PRO A 247 9.87 19.75 9.59
CA PRO A 247 8.42 19.64 9.73
C PRO A 247 7.94 20.54 10.87
N PRO A 248 6.80 21.22 10.69
CA PRO A 248 6.21 22.00 11.76
C PRO A 248 5.62 21.05 12.79
N GLY A 249 5.64 21.47 14.06
CA GLY A 249 5.08 20.66 15.14
C GLY A 249 6.11 20.29 16.20
N SER A 250 5.65 19.45 17.13
CA SER A 250 6.40 19.01 18.29
C SER A 250 6.66 17.52 18.31
N ASP A 251 6.07 16.77 17.37
CA ASP A 251 6.20 15.31 17.30
C ASP A 251 7.59 14.88 16.81
N PRO A 252 8.39 14.18 17.64
CA PRO A 252 9.75 13.78 17.28
C PRO A 252 9.80 12.53 16.37
N ASP A 253 8.68 11.84 16.15
CA ASP A 253 8.59 10.72 15.20
C ASP A 253 8.65 11.25 13.76
N ILE A 254 8.04 12.40 13.52
CA ILE A 254 7.96 13.00 12.19
C ILE A 254 9.21 13.80 11.92
N LYS A 255 10.22 13.13 11.36
CA LYS A 255 11.47 13.76 10.90
C LYS A 255 12.06 13.02 9.71
N PRO A 256 12.89 13.68 8.89
CA PRO A 256 13.66 12.97 7.87
C PRO A 256 14.58 11.93 8.51
N ILE A 257 14.59 10.70 7.99
CA ILE A 257 15.48 9.64 8.47
C ILE A 257 16.85 9.81 7.79
N ASN A 258 17.94 10.03 8.53
CA ASN A 258 19.29 10.28 7.95
C ASN A 258 20.03 9.01 7.45
N MET A 259 19.34 7.91 7.11
CA MET A 259 19.98 6.63 6.77
C MET A 259 19.61 6.10 5.37
N GLY A 260 19.74 6.96 4.34
CA GLY A 260 19.35 6.64 2.96
C GLY A 260 17.87 6.32 2.78
N TRP A 261 17.46 6.02 1.54
CA TRP A 261 16.09 5.53 1.27
C TRP A 261 15.92 4.14 1.90
N GLN A 262 14.91 3.99 2.75
CA GLN A 262 14.47 2.70 3.26
C GLN A 262 12.99 2.50 2.89
N PRO A 263 12.59 1.29 2.44
CA PRO A 263 11.17 0.94 2.34
C PRO A 263 10.47 1.29 3.66
N GLY A 264 9.46 2.14 3.60
CA GLY A 264 8.76 2.64 4.79
C GLY A 264 9.23 3.99 5.35
N ASP A 265 10.12 4.75 4.68
CA ASP A 265 10.36 6.16 5.01
C ASP A 265 9.10 7.00 4.71
N GLN A 266 8.23 7.13 5.70
CA GLN A 266 6.98 7.88 5.59
C GLN A 266 7.18 9.38 5.39
N TYR A 267 8.30 9.92 5.90
CA TYR A 267 8.61 11.34 5.68
C TYR A 267 8.87 11.61 4.20
N TYR A 268 9.57 10.68 3.56
CA TYR A 268 9.81 10.72 2.12
C TYR A 268 8.50 10.66 1.32
N VAL A 269 7.61 9.72 1.62
CA VAL A 269 6.35 9.57 0.89
C VAL A 269 5.43 10.79 1.08
N MET A 270 5.35 11.31 2.31
CA MET A 270 4.65 12.56 2.61
C MET A 270 5.16 13.72 1.76
N SER A 271 6.49 13.86 1.65
CA SER A 271 7.08 14.95 0.87
C SER A 271 6.81 14.79 -0.63
N ARG A 272 6.87 13.56 -1.18
CA ARG A 272 6.50 13.29 -2.58
C ARG A 272 5.04 13.63 -2.86
N PHE A 273 4.14 13.29 -1.96
CA PHE A 273 2.74 13.68 -2.06
C PHE A 273 2.59 15.20 -2.12
N LEU A 274 3.28 15.94 -1.24
CA LEU A 274 3.25 17.41 -1.27
C LEU A 274 3.78 17.98 -2.59
N LEU A 275 4.81 17.36 -3.17
CA LEU A 275 5.37 17.74 -4.48
C LEU A 275 4.43 17.40 -5.64
N SER A 276 3.77 16.24 -5.64
CA SER A 276 2.82 15.85 -6.69
C SER A 276 1.57 16.75 -6.73
N HIS A 277 1.23 17.37 -5.59
CA HIS A 277 0.14 18.34 -5.48
C HIS A 277 0.62 19.80 -5.38
N ALA A 278 1.87 20.10 -5.78
CA ALA A 278 2.45 21.43 -5.63
C ALA A 278 1.58 22.53 -6.26
N LYS A 279 0.97 22.29 -7.43
CA LYS A 279 0.08 23.23 -8.11
C LYS A 279 -1.11 23.68 -7.27
N ASP A 280 -1.61 22.83 -6.37
CA ASP A 280 -2.75 23.10 -5.50
C ASP A 280 -2.34 23.68 -4.13
N LEU A 281 -1.07 23.55 -3.76
CA LEU A 281 -0.55 23.81 -2.41
C LEU A 281 0.43 24.98 -2.33
N LEU A 282 1.10 25.31 -3.43
CA LEU A 282 2.18 26.29 -3.51
C LEU A 282 1.85 27.37 -4.56
N TYR A 283 2.68 28.42 -4.61
CA TYR A 283 2.54 29.50 -5.56
C TYR A 283 3.52 29.38 -6.72
N PRO A 284 3.23 29.96 -7.90
CA PRO A 284 4.17 30.01 -9.03
C PRO A 284 5.56 30.55 -8.67
N SER A 285 5.62 31.48 -7.71
CA SER A 285 6.85 32.06 -7.17
C SER A 285 7.72 31.07 -6.36
N ASP A 286 7.20 29.90 -5.99
CA ASP A 286 7.95 28.87 -5.25
C ASP A 286 8.79 27.97 -6.14
N ALA A 287 8.61 28.01 -7.48
CA ALA A 287 9.32 27.11 -8.39
C ALA A 287 10.85 27.24 -8.28
N ASP A 288 11.39 28.47 -8.21
CA ASP A 288 12.83 28.70 -8.08
C ASP A 288 13.38 28.16 -6.75
N LEU A 289 12.58 28.22 -5.68
CA LEU A 289 12.93 27.60 -4.40
C LEU A 289 12.98 26.07 -4.52
N LEU A 290 12.02 25.44 -5.18
CA LEU A 290 12.02 23.98 -5.38
C LEU A 290 13.23 23.54 -6.21
N MET A 291 13.60 24.29 -7.24
CA MET A 291 14.82 24.03 -8.02
C MET A 291 16.09 24.20 -7.17
N SER A 292 16.13 25.20 -6.28
CA SER A 292 17.25 25.36 -5.33
C SER A 292 17.35 24.16 -4.38
N LEU A 293 16.22 23.64 -3.88
CA LEU A 293 16.19 22.47 -2.99
C LEU A 293 16.65 21.20 -3.70
N GLU A 294 16.25 20.99 -4.96
CA GLU A 294 16.80 19.91 -5.81
C GLU A 294 18.32 20.00 -5.89
N SER A 295 18.83 21.19 -6.17
CA SER A 295 20.27 21.38 -6.37
C SER A 295 21.06 21.19 -5.08
N GLU A 296 20.47 21.55 -3.93
CA GLU A 296 21.05 21.26 -2.62
C GLU A 296 21.05 19.76 -2.32
N GLU A 297 19.96 19.05 -2.59
CA GLU A 297 19.87 17.60 -2.40
C GLU A 297 20.90 16.88 -3.27
N ARG A 298 20.97 17.23 -4.57
CA ARG A 298 21.93 16.65 -5.51
C ARG A 298 23.38 16.88 -5.11
N LYS A 299 23.70 18.05 -4.53
CA LYS A 299 25.05 18.38 -4.04
C LYS A 299 25.46 17.59 -2.80
N ARG A 300 24.52 17.05 -2.00
CA ARG A 300 24.86 16.22 -0.83
C ARG A 300 25.53 14.90 -1.22
N ASN A 301 25.38 14.48 -2.49
CA ASN A 301 26.26 13.58 -3.23
C ASN A 301 26.54 12.22 -2.57
N ASP A 302 25.49 11.58 -2.06
CA ASP A 302 25.46 10.13 -1.96
C ASP A 302 24.37 9.65 -2.93
N TRP A 303 24.77 8.91 -3.97
CA TRP A 303 23.86 8.47 -5.04
C TRP A 303 22.80 7.48 -4.51
N HIS A 304 22.97 6.98 -3.28
CA HIS A 304 21.99 6.20 -2.55
C HIS A 304 21.01 7.05 -1.70
N GLU A 305 21.13 8.39 -1.74
CA GLU A 305 20.39 9.34 -0.89
C GLU A 305 19.64 10.45 -1.65
N LEU A 306 19.54 10.42 -2.98
CA LEU A 306 18.61 11.31 -3.70
C LEU A 306 17.19 10.85 -3.36
N ARG A 307 16.58 11.47 -2.36
CA ARG A 307 15.28 11.05 -1.85
C ARG A 307 14.24 11.40 -2.89
N TYR A 308 14.11 12.69 -3.21
CA TYR A 308 12.97 13.20 -3.98
C TYR A 308 13.19 13.20 -5.50
N GLU A 309 14.45 13.06 -5.94
CA GLU A 309 14.86 12.91 -7.35
C GLU A 309 14.17 13.95 -8.27
N GLN A 310 13.59 13.51 -9.39
CA GLN A 310 12.88 14.34 -10.37
C GLN A 310 11.65 15.08 -9.82
N SER A 311 11.13 14.68 -8.64
CA SER A 311 9.87 15.22 -8.10
C SER A 311 9.94 16.73 -7.86
N TRP A 312 11.11 17.27 -7.49
CA TRP A 312 11.30 18.70 -7.34
C TRP A 312 11.11 19.48 -8.64
N LEU A 313 11.75 19.01 -9.71
CA LEU A 313 11.72 19.68 -11.01
C LEU A 313 10.35 19.52 -11.67
N ILE A 314 9.69 18.37 -11.49
CA ILE A 314 8.31 18.16 -11.91
C ILE A 314 7.36 19.14 -11.19
N ALA A 315 7.49 19.26 -9.87
CA ALA A 315 6.70 20.21 -9.09
C ALA A 315 6.96 21.65 -9.54
N ALA A 316 8.23 22.04 -9.74
CA ALA A 316 8.59 23.37 -10.24
C ALA A 316 8.01 23.65 -11.63
N ALA A 317 8.08 22.69 -12.56
CA ALA A 317 7.48 22.78 -13.88
C ALA A 317 5.96 22.95 -13.81
N SER A 318 5.28 22.25 -12.90
CA SER A 318 3.83 22.36 -12.70
C SER A 318 3.39 23.74 -12.18
N LEU A 319 4.27 24.42 -11.44
CA LEU A 319 4.07 25.77 -10.92
C LEU A 319 4.32 26.87 -11.96
N GLN A 320 5.13 26.59 -12.99
CA GLN A 320 5.45 27.53 -14.07
C GLN A 320 5.26 26.87 -15.45
N PRO A 321 4.00 26.65 -15.90
CA PRO A 321 3.72 25.96 -17.17
C PRO A 321 4.42 26.58 -18.39
N ASP A 322 4.56 27.91 -18.45
CA ASP A 322 5.23 28.61 -19.55
C ASP A 322 6.73 28.29 -19.67
N ARG A 323 7.34 27.77 -18.59
CA ARG A 323 8.75 27.35 -18.52
C ARG A 323 8.91 25.84 -18.34
N ALA A 324 7.81 25.09 -18.30
CA ALA A 324 7.82 23.66 -17.98
C ALA A 324 8.74 22.88 -18.91
N ASP A 325 8.73 23.19 -20.22
CA ASP A 325 9.56 22.51 -21.21
C ASP A 325 11.06 22.58 -20.87
N GLN A 326 11.54 23.75 -20.45
CA GLN A 326 12.94 23.97 -20.07
C GLN A 326 13.30 23.23 -18.78
N THR A 327 12.42 23.30 -17.78
CA THR A 327 12.61 22.65 -16.48
C THR A 327 12.57 21.13 -16.60
N LEU A 328 11.69 20.58 -17.45
CA LEU A 328 11.60 19.14 -17.69
C LEU A 328 12.74 18.64 -18.57
N ASP A 329 13.21 19.41 -19.55
CA ASP A 329 14.44 19.10 -20.29
C ASP A 329 15.66 19.06 -19.34
N GLU A 330 15.70 19.92 -18.32
CA GLU A 330 16.72 19.85 -17.25
C GLU A 330 16.56 18.60 -16.39
N ALA A 331 15.33 18.25 -16.01
CA ALA A 331 15.06 17.02 -15.27
C ALA A 331 15.50 15.78 -16.04
N GLU A 332 15.22 15.69 -17.34
CA GLU A 332 15.64 14.56 -18.19
C GLU A 332 17.16 14.43 -18.25
N ARG A 333 17.89 15.56 -18.33
CA ARG A 333 19.37 15.55 -18.32
C ARG A 333 19.93 15.09 -16.97
N ASN A 334 19.30 15.52 -15.87
CA ASN A 334 19.78 15.21 -14.52
C ASN A 334 19.38 13.80 -14.06
N TYR A 335 18.25 13.29 -14.56
CA TYR A 335 17.60 12.05 -14.11
C TYR A 335 17.23 11.16 -15.30
N LEU A 336 18.24 10.66 -16.01
CA LEU A 336 18.06 9.82 -17.20
C LEU A 336 17.21 8.57 -16.92
N GLY A 337 16.22 8.33 -17.77
CA GLY A 337 15.38 7.13 -17.74
C GLY A 337 14.34 7.10 -16.61
N LYS A 338 14.02 8.25 -15.98
CA LYS A 338 12.89 8.39 -15.05
C LYS A 338 11.61 8.72 -15.80
N ALA A 339 10.58 7.90 -15.62
CA ALA A 339 9.38 7.94 -16.42
C ALA A 339 8.32 8.93 -15.91
N ASP A 340 8.40 9.32 -14.63
CA ASP A 340 7.64 10.42 -14.06
C ASP A 340 7.79 11.73 -14.87
N ILE A 341 8.94 11.94 -15.53
CA ILE A 341 9.25 13.17 -16.27
C ILE A 341 8.41 13.31 -17.55
N PRO A 342 8.43 12.35 -18.51
CA PRO A 342 7.55 12.43 -19.67
C PRO A 342 6.06 12.41 -19.30
N LEU A 343 5.67 11.80 -18.17
CA LEU A 343 4.28 11.87 -17.67
C LEU A 343 3.92 13.27 -17.17
N ALA A 344 4.79 13.89 -16.39
CA ALA A 344 4.62 15.28 -15.98
C ALA A 344 4.55 16.22 -17.18
N ARG A 345 5.38 15.98 -18.20
CA ARG A 345 5.36 16.73 -19.45
C ARG A 345 4.00 16.65 -20.13
N TRP A 346 3.48 15.43 -20.30
CA TRP A 346 2.14 15.23 -20.83
C TRP A 346 1.06 15.91 -19.98
N ALA A 347 1.16 15.80 -18.66
CA ALA A 347 0.19 16.38 -17.74
C ALA A 347 0.13 17.91 -17.81
N ILE A 348 1.27 18.57 -18.07
CA ILE A 348 1.39 20.03 -18.10
C ILE A 348 1.13 20.60 -19.50
N GLU A 349 1.74 20.02 -20.53
CA GLU A 349 1.75 20.54 -21.90
C GLU A 349 0.70 19.88 -22.81
N GLY A 350 0.10 18.77 -22.35
CA GLY A 350 -0.91 18.03 -23.10
C GLY A 350 -0.39 17.48 -24.43
N PRO A 351 -1.26 17.41 -25.46
CA PRO A 351 -0.91 16.85 -26.78
C PRO A 351 0.29 17.48 -27.48
N SER A 352 0.63 18.73 -27.13
CA SER A 352 1.78 19.43 -27.72
C SER A 352 3.13 18.77 -27.36
N SER A 353 3.19 18.09 -26.21
CA SER A 353 4.37 17.34 -25.77
C SER A 353 4.56 15.99 -26.44
N LEU A 354 3.56 15.50 -27.18
CA LEU A 354 3.54 14.14 -27.72
C LEU A 354 4.84 13.78 -28.47
N PRO A 355 5.41 14.63 -29.35
CA PRO A 355 6.65 14.29 -30.03
C PRO A 355 7.82 14.03 -29.07
N LYS A 356 7.97 14.82 -28.00
CA LYS A 356 9.03 14.64 -26.99
C LYS A 356 8.77 13.39 -26.14
N VAL A 357 7.53 13.18 -25.71
CA VAL A 357 7.14 11.98 -24.95
C VAL A 357 7.39 10.70 -25.79
N LEU A 358 7.01 10.70 -27.07
CA LEU A 358 7.28 9.59 -27.96
C LEU A 358 8.76 9.44 -28.30
N HIS A 359 9.53 10.53 -28.37
CA HIS A 359 10.98 10.46 -28.56
C HIS A 359 11.70 9.86 -27.36
N TRP A 360 11.25 10.20 -26.14
CA TRP A 360 11.73 9.57 -24.92
C TRP A 360 11.34 8.09 -24.89
N PHE A 361 10.10 7.78 -25.29
CA PHE A 361 9.58 6.41 -25.32
C PHE A 361 10.34 5.54 -26.33
N TYR A 362 10.44 5.96 -27.58
CA TYR A 362 11.03 5.19 -28.70
C TYR A 362 12.49 5.58 -29.01
N GLY A 363 13.15 6.25 -28.06
CA GLY A 363 14.53 6.68 -28.22
C GLY A 363 15.49 5.48 -28.22
N PRO A 364 16.72 5.65 -28.73
CA PRO A 364 17.72 4.57 -28.80
C PRO A 364 18.29 4.13 -27.45
N ASN A 365 17.79 4.68 -26.34
CA ASN A 365 18.17 4.30 -24.99
C ASN A 365 17.18 3.24 -24.48
N ASP A 366 17.59 2.33 -23.59
CA ASP A 366 16.76 1.26 -23.00
C ASP A 366 15.58 1.77 -22.10
N SER A 367 14.94 2.90 -22.47
CA SER A 367 13.90 3.62 -21.73
C SER A 367 12.48 3.08 -21.93
N GLU A 368 12.26 2.18 -22.91
CA GLU A 368 10.95 1.58 -23.21
C GLU A 368 10.35 0.79 -22.01
N GLU A 369 11.19 0.11 -21.21
CA GLU A 369 10.75 -0.77 -20.11
C GLU A 369 10.26 -0.02 -18.86
N ARG A 370 10.82 1.17 -18.58
CA ARG A 370 10.57 1.89 -17.31
C ARG A 370 9.29 2.72 -17.32
N LEU A 371 8.92 3.31 -18.46
CA LEU A 371 7.75 4.19 -18.55
C LEU A 371 6.41 3.47 -18.59
N ALA A 372 6.31 2.36 -19.31
CA ALA A 372 5.08 1.59 -19.27
C ALA A 372 4.87 0.91 -17.89
N THR A 373 5.94 0.74 -17.08
CA THR A 373 5.84 0.26 -15.69
C THR A 373 5.32 1.38 -14.79
N GLU A 374 5.85 2.60 -14.90
CA GLU A 374 5.42 3.76 -14.08
C GLU A 374 4.00 4.26 -14.45
N ILE A 375 3.62 4.35 -15.74
CA ILE A 375 2.27 4.77 -16.20
C ILE A 375 1.13 4.02 -15.49
N VAL A 376 1.37 2.77 -15.15
CA VAL A 376 0.34 1.90 -14.58
C VAL A 376 0.41 1.85 -13.06
N VAL A 377 1.60 2.07 -12.48
CA VAL A 377 1.75 2.25 -11.03
C VAL A 377 1.04 3.54 -10.59
N THR A 378 1.03 4.60 -11.40
CA THR A 378 0.53 5.94 -11.02
C THR A 378 -0.99 6.12 -11.06
N GLN A 379 -1.80 5.05 -11.02
CA GLN A 379 -3.25 5.08 -11.25
C GLN A 379 -3.62 5.74 -12.59
N PRO A 380 -3.96 4.94 -13.61
CA PRO A 380 -4.38 5.50 -14.88
C PRO A 380 -5.72 6.25 -14.75
N ASN A 381 -5.64 7.58 -14.62
CA ASN A 381 -6.80 8.46 -14.65
C ASN A 381 -7.12 8.85 -16.10
N ASP A 382 -8.30 9.45 -16.34
CA ASP A 382 -8.74 9.86 -17.68
C ASP A 382 -7.76 10.80 -18.40
N GLN A 383 -6.86 11.46 -17.66
CA GLN A 383 -5.86 12.39 -18.19
C GLN A 383 -4.84 11.72 -19.11
N PHE A 384 -4.47 10.46 -18.85
CA PHE A 384 -3.48 9.73 -19.65
C PHE A 384 -4.10 8.89 -20.77
N LYS A 385 -5.44 8.79 -20.83
CA LYS A 385 -6.13 8.03 -21.88
C LYS A 385 -5.70 8.43 -23.30
N PRO A 386 -5.60 9.72 -23.68
CA PRO A 386 -5.17 10.08 -25.03
C PRO A 386 -3.69 9.78 -25.31
N LEU A 387 -2.83 9.79 -24.27
CA LEU A 387 -1.43 9.37 -24.40
C LEU A 387 -1.35 7.86 -24.69
N VAL A 388 -2.12 7.06 -23.96
CA VAL A 388 -2.24 5.61 -24.17
C VAL A 388 -2.78 5.31 -25.57
N GLU A 389 -3.82 6.02 -26.02
CA GLU A 389 -4.36 5.90 -27.39
C GLU A 389 -3.31 6.28 -28.45
N ALA A 390 -2.52 7.33 -28.23
CA ALA A 390 -1.46 7.75 -29.14
C ALA A 390 -0.30 6.74 -29.23
N ILE A 391 0.09 6.14 -28.10
CA ILE A 391 1.09 5.06 -28.04
C ILE A 391 0.58 3.83 -28.82
N LEU A 392 -0.68 3.45 -28.62
CA LEU A 392 -1.29 2.31 -29.30
C LEU A 392 -1.57 2.52 -30.79
N ALA A 393 -1.68 3.76 -31.25
CA ALA A 393 -1.78 4.07 -32.67
C ALA A 393 -0.49 3.73 -33.44
N ARG A 394 0.61 3.37 -32.75
CA ARG A 394 1.92 3.05 -33.34
C ARG A 394 2.47 1.71 -32.82
N PRO A 395 1.71 0.61 -32.95
CA PRO A 395 2.02 -0.66 -32.29
C PRO A 395 3.37 -1.27 -32.69
N GLN A 396 3.84 -0.99 -33.90
CA GLN A 396 5.12 -1.47 -34.44
C GLN A 396 6.35 -0.89 -33.74
N HIS A 397 6.20 0.17 -32.94
CA HIS A 397 7.29 0.79 -32.20
C HIS A 397 7.35 0.34 -30.73
N LEU A 398 6.37 -0.43 -30.27
CA LEU A 398 6.36 -0.99 -28.92
C LEU A 398 7.06 -2.35 -28.98
N THR A 399 8.31 -2.45 -28.51
CA THR A 399 8.96 -3.76 -28.36
C THR A 399 8.63 -4.38 -26.99
N ILE A 400 8.57 -5.72 -26.90
CA ILE A 400 8.30 -6.40 -25.63
C ILE A 400 9.44 -6.12 -24.64
N CYS A 401 9.19 -5.23 -23.69
CA CYS A 401 9.91 -5.19 -22.42
C CYS A 401 8.91 -5.38 -21.25
N ASN A 402 8.62 -6.66 -21.04
CA ASN A 402 8.40 -7.36 -19.78
C ASN A 402 7.39 -6.82 -18.74
N GLU A 403 7.74 -5.92 -17.82
CA GLU A 403 6.84 -5.54 -16.71
C GLU A 403 5.82 -4.46 -17.10
N ALA A 404 6.26 -3.57 -17.99
CA ALA A 404 5.58 -2.37 -18.42
C ALA A 404 4.27 -2.69 -19.18
N MET A 405 4.35 -3.65 -20.09
CA MET A 405 3.25 -4.04 -20.97
C MET A 405 2.15 -4.84 -20.27
N TYR A 406 2.50 -5.66 -19.27
CA TYR A 406 1.53 -6.38 -18.43
C TYR A 406 0.58 -5.39 -17.75
N ARG A 407 1.20 -4.38 -17.16
CA ARG A 407 0.56 -3.31 -16.43
C ARG A 407 -0.31 -2.45 -17.37
N PHE A 408 0.21 -2.12 -18.55
CA PHE A 408 -0.53 -1.39 -19.58
C PHE A 408 -1.76 -2.17 -20.07
N ALA A 409 -1.65 -3.51 -20.19
CA ALA A 409 -2.76 -4.40 -20.54
C ALA A 409 -3.89 -4.38 -19.50
N GLU A 410 -3.54 -4.37 -18.21
CA GLU A 410 -4.50 -4.25 -17.11
C GLU A 410 -5.26 -2.91 -17.17
N PHE A 411 -4.55 -1.81 -17.48
CA PHE A 411 -5.20 -0.51 -17.68
C PHE A 411 -6.20 -0.52 -18.84
N ALA A 412 -5.77 -1.03 -20.01
CA ALA A 412 -6.63 -1.13 -21.19
C ALA A 412 -7.89 -1.97 -20.90
N GLN A 413 -7.75 -3.06 -20.15
CA GLN A 413 -8.86 -3.90 -19.71
C GLN A 413 -9.86 -3.14 -18.82
N LYS A 414 -9.41 -2.20 -17.98
CA LYS A 414 -10.32 -1.38 -17.15
C LYS A 414 -11.12 -0.36 -17.97
N ASN A 415 -10.62 0.06 -19.15
CA ASN A 415 -11.18 1.17 -19.93
C ASN A 415 -11.96 0.77 -21.22
N LYS A 416 -12.01 -0.54 -21.52
CA LYS A 416 -12.88 -1.36 -22.40
C LYS A 416 -13.47 -0.88 -23.73
N THR A 417 -13.54 0.40 -24.09
CA THR A 417 -14.46 0.82 -25.17
C THR A 417 -13.85 0.92 -26.56
N ASN A 418 -12.53 1.08 -26.74
CA ASN A 418 -11.89 1.17 -28.07
C ASN A 418 -10.59 0.34 -28.24
N PHE A 419 -10.15 -0.37 -27.20
CA PHE A 419 -8.78 -0.91 -27.14
C PHE A 419 -8.61 -2.28 -27.83
N ASN A 420 -9.66 -3.08 -27.97
CA ASN A 420 -9.55 -4.48 -28.39
C ASN A 420 -8.85 -4.66 -29.75
N ARG A 421 -9.21 -3.86 -30.77
CA ARG A 421 -8.64 -4.03 -32.12
C ARG A 421 -7.17 -3.61 -32.20
N GLN A 422 -6.83 -2.45 -31.65
CA GLN A 422 -5.45 -1.94 -31.62
C GLN A 422 -4.55 -2.86 -30.80
N PHE A 423 -5.08 -3.44 -29.73
CA PHE A 423 -4.34 -4.39 -28.89
C PHE A 423 -4.11 -5.74 -29.59
N VAL A 424 -5.11 -6.23 -30.33
CA VAL A 424 -4.97 -7.39 -31.21
C VAL A 424 -3.93 -7.11 -32.30
N ASP A 425 -3.97 -5.94 -32.95
CA ASP A 425 -2.97 -5.52 -33.94
C ASP A 425 -1.55 -5.50 -33.34
N TRP A 426 -1.42 -4.99 -32.12
CA TRP A 426 -0.15 -4.98 -31.39
C TRP A 426 0.35 -6.39 -31.06
N ILE A 427 -0.49 -7.27 -30.51
CA ILE A 427 -0.11 -8.65 -30.16
C ILE A 427 0.43 -9.40 -31.38
N TYR A 428 -0.16 -9.18 -32.56
CA TYR A 428 0.32 -9.79 -33.82
C TYR A 428 1.56 -9.11 -34.40
N ALA A 429 1.85 -7.85 -34.04
CA ALA A 429 3.07 -7.15 -34.43
C ALA A 429 4.30 -7.62 -33.62
N GLN A 430 4.09 -8.25 -32.46
CA GLN A 430 5.18 -8.72 -31.61
C GLN A 430 5.79 -10.05 -32.11
N PRO A 431 7.11 -10.24 -31.95
CA PRO A 431 7.73 -11.53 -32.22
C PRO A 431 7.17 -12.60 -31.25
N PRO A 432 7.18 -13.89 -31.64
CA PRO A 432 6.89 -14.98 -30.72
C PRO A 432 7.81 -14.94 -29.49
N ASP A 433 7.27 -15.23 -28.30
CA ASP A 433 8.01 -15.19 -27.04
C ASP A 433 9.35 -15.98 -27.14
N PRO A 434 10.52 -15.33 -27.01
CA PRO A 434 11.79 -15.92 -27.42
C PRO A 434 12.32 -17.03 -26.50
N TYR A 435 11.91 -17.11 -25.22
CA TYR A 435 12.41 -18.10 -24.26
C TYR A 435 11.34 -18.62 -23.27
N ARG A 436 11.70 -19.67 -22.52
CA ARG A 436 10.92 -20.33 -21.46
C ARG A 436 11.49 -19.88 -20.11
N GLY A 437 10.66 -19.38 -19.19
CA GLY A 437 11.04 -19.22 -17.78
C GLY A 437 10.64 -17.93 -17.06
N SER A 438 10.26 -16.86 -17.76
CA SER A 438 9.69 -15.68 -17.09
C SER A 438 8.18 -15.65 -17.31
N ASP A 439 7.44 -16.43 -16.53
CA ASP A 439 5.96 -16.43 -16.53
C ASP A 439 5.37 -15.04 -16.27
N TYR A 440 6.18 -14.11 -15.78
CA TYR A 440 5.74 -12.79 -15.37
C TYR A 440 5.64 -11.77 -16.52
N HIS A 441 6.23 -12.01 -17.70
CA HIS A 441 6.65 -10.90 -18.57
C HIS A 441 6.49 -11.09 -20.10
N SER A 442 5.72 -12.09 -20.55
CA SER A 442 5.64 -12.44 -22.00
C SER A 442 4.33 -11.99 -22.69
N ARG A 443 4.26 -12.10 -24.02
CA ARG A 443 3.03 -11.90 -24.82
C ARG A 443 1.85 -12.71 -24.25
N THR A 444 2.14 -13.86 -23.64
CA THR A 444 1.20 -14.70 -22.90
C THR A 444 0.61 -13.97 -21.68
N GLY A 445 1.42 -13.33 -20.84
CA GLY A 445 0.93 -12.57 -19.69
C GLY A 445 -0.02 -11.44 -20.08
N VAL A 446 0.31 -10.74 -21.17
CA VAL A 446 -0.53 -9.66 -21.73
C VAL A 446 -1.89 -10.18 -22.22
N ILE A 447 -1.94 -11.35 -22.87
CA ILE A 447 -3.19 -11.96 -23.32
C ILE A 447 -4.09 -12.35 -22.12
N LYS A 448 -3.50 -12.89 -21.05
CA LYS A 448 -4.22 -13.24 -19.81
C LYS A 448 -4.89 -12.02 -19.19
N MET A 449 -4.14 -10.93 -19.04
CA MET A 449 -4.62 -9.75 -18.34
C MET A 449 -5.58 -8.89 -19.15
N SER A 450 -5.32 -8.70 -20.44
CA SER A 450 -6.14 -7.78 -21.26
C SER A 450 -7.56 -8.28 -21.52
N GLY A 451 -7.82 -9.58 -21.36
CA GLY A 451 -9.13 -10.18 -21.67
C GLY A 451 -9.45 -10.24 -23.17
N VAL A 452 -8.48 -9.99 -24.06
CA VAL A 452 -8.68 -9.95 -25.52
C VAL A 452 -8.66 -11.32 -26.19
N ALA A 453 -8.53 -12.42 -25.44
CA ALA A 453 -8.42 -13.78 -25.98
C ALA A 453 -9.53 -14.12 -27.00
N ARG A 454 -10.77 -13.68 -26.73
CA ARG A 454 -11.91 -13.88 -27.65
C ARG A 454 -11.76 -13.08 -28.95
N GLU A 455 -11.29 -11.84 -28.87
CA GLU A 455 -11.08 -10.98 -30.04
C GLU A 455 -9.89 -11.45 -30.88
N LEU A 456 -8.84 -11.99 -30.24
CA LEU A 456 -7.73 -12.63 -30.94
C LEU A 456 -8.19 -13.80 -31.81
N VAL A 457 -9.11 -14.62 -31.30
CA VAL A 457 -9.60 -15.82 -32.00
C VAL A 457 -10.48 -15.48 -33.20
N ARG A 458 -11.29 -14.42 -33.07
CA ARG A 458 -12.11 -13.85 -34.15
C ARG A 458 -11.28 -13.17 -35.24
N ASP A 459 -10.04 -12.77 -34.91
CA ASP A 459 -9.17 -12.13 -35.89
C ASP A 459 -8.75 -13.13 -36.99
N PRO A 460 -8.78 -12.74 -38.28
CA PRO A 460 -8.33 -13.59 -39.38
C PRO A 460 -6.89 -14.11 -39.22
N ARG A 461 -6.00 -13.32 -38.59
CA ARG A 461 -4.59 -13.68 -38.34
C ARG A 461 -4.43 -14.81 -37.32
N PHE A 462 -5.48 -15.18 -36.59
CA PHE A 462 -5.45 -16.32 -35.66
C PHE A 462 -5.12 -17.65 -36.33
N SER A 463 -5.37 -17.74 -37.64
CA SER A 463 -4.90 -18.82 -38.50
C SER A 463 -3.38 -19.05 -38.43
N ARG A 464 -2.60 -18.07 -37.98
CA ARG A 464 -1.14 -18.12 -37.83
C ARG A 464 -0.69 -18.14 -36.36
N ALA A 465 -1.62 -18.29 -35.41
CA ALA A 465 -1.29 -18.33 -34.00
C ALA A 465 -0.32 -19.49 -33.71
N ASP A 466 0.78 -19.19 -33.03
CA ASP A 466 1.72 -20.20 -32.57
C ASP A 466 1.23 -20.92 -31.32
N VAL A 467 1.89 -22.01 -30.96
CA VAL A 467 1.49 -22.91 -29.87
C VAL A 467 1.39 -22.22 -28.50
N LYS A 468 2.20 -21.18 -28.23
CA LYS A 468 2.12 -20.43 -26.96
C LYS A 468 0.87 -19.57 -26.93
N MET A 469 0.57 -18.88 -28.03
CA MET A 469 -0.67 -18.10 -28.16
C MET A 469 -1.92 -18.99 -28.03
N LEU A 470 -1.91 -20.17 -28.64
CA LEU A 470 -3.03 -21.13 -28.54
C LEU A 470 -3.25 -21.60 -27.09
N HIS A 471 -2.16 -21.89 -26.37
CA HIS A 471 -2.22 -22.34 -24.99
C HIS A 471 -2.76 -21.27 -24.04
N VAL A 472 -2.25 -20.03 -24.11
CA VAL A 472 -2.77 -18.96 -23.26
C VAL A 472 -4.24 -18.65 -23.53
N VAL A 473 -4.65 -18.63 -24.81
CA VAL A 473 -6.05 -18.44 -25.17
C VAL A 473 -6.94 -19.53 -24.54
N LYS A 474 -6.46 -20.78 -24.53
CA LYS A 474 -7.15 -21.90 -23.87
C LYS A 474 -7.21 -21.76 -22.35
N GLU A 475 -6.12 -21.34 -21.70
CA GLU A 475 -6.10 -21.09 -20.25
C GLU A 475 -7.07 -19.98 -19.84
N CYS A 476 -7.16 -18.89 -20.61
CA CYS A 476 -8.11 -17.81 -20.37
C CYS A 476 -9.58 -18.26 -20.46
N TRP A 477 -9.86 -19.44 -20.99
CA TRP A 477 -11.21 -20.00 -21.15
C TRP A 477 -11.58 -21.07 -20.12
N ALA A 478 -10.71 -21.37 -19.16
CA ALA A 478 -10.98 -22.36 -18.12
C ALA A 478 -12.29 -22.11 -17.35
N ASP A 479 -12.73 -20.84 -17.26
CA ASP A 479 -13.91 -20.43 -16.48
C ASP A 479 -15.09 -19.86 -17.30
N SER A 480 -15.03 -19.85 -18.64
CA SER A 480 -16.06 -19.18 -19.45
C SER A 480 -16.74 -20.09 -20.49
N ALA A 481 -18.06 -19.97 -20.58
CA ALA A 481 -19.01 -20.76 -21.39
C ALA A 481 -18.52 -21.04 -22.82
N SER A 482 -17.74 -22.11 -22.99
CA SER A 482 -17.27 -22.55 -24.31
C SER A 482 -18.44 -23.16 -25.08
N LYS A 483 -18.53 -22.88 -26.38
CA LYS A 483 -19.48 -23.54 -27.29
C LYS A 483 -19.03 -24.93 -27.76
N LEU A 484 -17.90 -25.45 -27.23
CA LEU A 484 -17.40 -26.76 -27.59
C LEU A 484 -18.25 -27.86 -26.97
N SER A 485 -18.48 -28.93 -27.73
CA SER A 485 -19.01 -30.16 -27.15
C SER A 485 -18.00 -30.78 -26.19
N PRO A 486 -18.42 -31.61 -25.22
CA PRO A 486 -17.50 -32.30 -24.32
C PRO A 486 -16.38 -33.06 -25.04
N ALA A 487 -16.70 -33.70 -26.17
CA ALA A 487 -15.72 -34.42 -27.00
C ALA A 487 -14.70 -33.48 -27.65
N GLN A 488 -15.14 -32.30 -28.11
CA GLN A 488 -14.26 -31.29 -28.69
C GLN A 488 -13.35 -30.66 -27.64
N SER A 489 -13.87 -30.40 -26.43
CA SER A 489 -13.08 -29.93 -25.30
C SER A 489 -12.00 -30.94 -24.91
N ALA A 490 -12.39 -32.21 -24.71
CA ALA A 490 -11.45 -33.28 -24.38
C ALA A 490 -10.39 -33.47 -25.47
N ARG A 491 -10.77 -33.29 -26.75
CA ARG A 491 -9.82 -33.33 -27.87
C ARG A 491 -8.82 -32.19 -27.80
N LEU A 492 -9.28 -30.96 -27.55
CA LEU A 492 -8.41 -29.79 -27.37
C LEU A 492 -7.44 -29.99 -26.19
N ASP A 493 -7.93 -30.52 -25.06
CA ASP A 493 -7.10 -30.85 -23.90
C ASP A 493 -6.02 -31.89 -24.24
N THR A 494 -6.40 -32.94 -24.98
CA THR A 494 -5.46 -33.98 -25.43
C THR A 494 -4.39 -33.41 -26.36
N LEU A 495 -4.78 -32.55 -27.30
CA LEU A 495 -3.85 -31.87 -28.19
C LEU A 495 -2.87 -31.00 -27.41
N MET A 496 -3.35 -30.24 -26.42
CA MET A 496 -2.54 -29.36 -25.58
C MET A 496 -1.58 -30.14 -24.68
N ALA A 497 -2.03 -31.25 -24.09
CA ALA A 497 -1.20 -32.13 -23.28
C ALA A 497 -0.08 -32.81 -24.10
N GLY A 498 -0.28 -32.97 -25.41
CA GLY A 498 0.69 -33.57 -26.33
C GLY A 498 1.75 -32.62 -26.88
N ILE A 499 1.79 -31.35 -26.44
CA ILE A 499 2.81 -30.37 -26.85
C ILE A 499 4.10 -30.64 -26.05
N ASP A 500 5.24 -30.75 -26.75
CA ASP A 500 6.55 -30.70 -26.10
C ASP A 500 6.94 -29.25 -25.82
N TRP A 501 6.79 -28.84 -24.57
CA TRP A 501 7.09 -27.49 -24.13
C TRP A 501 8.59 -27.13 -24.12
N ASN A 502 9.48 -28.11 -24.27
CA ASN A 502 10.91 -27.85 -24.49
C ASN A 502 11.21 -27.51 -25.95
N LEU A 503 10.40 -28.02 -26.88
CA LEU A 503 10.54 -27.82 -28.32
C LEU A 503 9.19 -27.43 -28.97
N PRO A 504 8.57 -26.32 -28.53
CA PRO A 504 7.21 -25.96 -28.94
C PRO A 504 7.06 -25.78 -30.46
N LEU A 505 8.13 -25.31 -31.12
CA LEU A 505 8.20 -25.12 -32.57
C LEU A 505 8.14 -26.44 -33.37
N ASN A 506 8.35 -27.59 -32.73
CA ASN A 506 8.26 -28.90 -33.38
C ASN A 506 6.83 -29.47 -33.41
N THR A 507 5.85 -28.74 -32.88
CA THR A 507 4.45 -29.17 -32.94
C THR A 507 4.00 -29.23 -34.41
N PRO A 508 3.52 -30.38 -34.91
CA PRO A 508 3.09 -30.48 -36.31
C PRO A 508 2.00 -29.46 -36.64
N GLU A 509 2.14 -28.78 -37.78
CA GLU A 509 1.19 -27.75 -38.22
C GLU A 509 -0.25 -28.27 -38.33
N SER A 510 -0.44 -29.55 -38.67
CA SER A 510 -1.77 -30.18 -38.66
C SER A 510 -2.43 -30.20 -37.28
N LYS A 511 -1.65 -30.39 -36.21
CA LYS A 511 -2.15 -30.30 -34.83
C LYS A 511 -2.45 -28.86 -34.44
N LEU A 512 -1.59 -27.92 -34.83
CA LEU A 512 -1.81 -26.49 -34.57
C LEU A 512 -3.07 -25.98 -35.27
N GLN A 513 -3.28 -26.40 -36.51
CA GLN A 513 -4.50 -26.08 -37.26
C GLN A 513 -5.75 -26.65 -36.58
N GLU A 514 -5.70 -27.91 -36.13
CA GLU A 514 -6.81 -28.51 -35.38
C GLU A 514 -7.13 -27.75 -34.08
N MET A 515 -6.10 -27.32 -33.33
CA MET A 515 -6.27 -26.47 -32.16
C MET A 515 -6.94 -25.13 -32.52
N ARG A 516 -6.47 -24.44 -33.57
CA ARG A 516 -7.05 -23.16 -34.03
C ARG A 516 -8.53 -23.30 -34.38
N ASP A 517 -8.88 -24.35 -35.11
CA ASP A 517 -10.27 -24.62 -35.52
C ASP A 517 -11.18 -24.87 -34.31
N LEU A 518 -10.70 -25.64 -33.32
CA LEU A 518 -11.43 -25.86 -32.06
C LEU A 518 -11.57 -24.57 -31.25
N LEU A 519 -10.52 -23.76 -31.15
CA LEU A 519 -10.60 -22.49 -30.42
C LEU A 519 -11.56 -21.50 -31.13
N ARG A 520 -11.60 -21.45 -32.47
CA ARG A 520 -12.60 -20.65 -33.24
C ARG A 520 -14.04 -21.09 -33.01
N LYS A 521 -14.29 -22.41 -33.04
CA LYS A 521 -15.60 -22.97 -32.69
C LYS A 521 -16.08 -22.57 -31.31
N SER A 522 -15.17 -22.46 -30.35
CA SER A 522 -15.51 -22.07 -28.98
C SER A 522 -16.12 -20.65 -28.89
N VAL A 523 -15.77 -19.74 -29.81
CA VAL A 523 -16.31 -18.37 -29.87
C VAL A 523 -17.53 -18.23 -30.79
N GLY A 524 -17.89 -19.30 -31.51
CA GLY A 524 -19.09 -19.39 -32.35
C GLY A 524 -18.89 -19.11 -33.83
N GLU A 525 -17.66 -19.23 -34.33
CA GLU A 525 -17.32 -19.31 -35.76
C GLU A 525 -17.08 -20.76 -36.16
#